data_AF-A0A397GYI3-F1
#
_entry.id   AF-A0A397GYI3-F1
#
_cell.length_a   1.000
_cell.length_b   1.000
_cell.length_c   1.000
_cell.angle_alpha   90.00
_cell.angle_beta   90.00
_cell.angle_gamma   90.00
#
_symmetry.space_group_name_H-M   'P 1'
#
loop_
_entity.id
_entity.type
_entity.pdbx_description
1 polymer ?
#
loop_
_entity_poly.entity_id
_entity_poly.type
_entity_poly.pdbx_seq_one_letter_code
_entity_poly.pdbx_strand_id
1 'polypeptide(L)'
;MRTVFTMNAGPFTLYYLGYPPTPEDRADLPSWSARVANPRVLTQTPGLLELYHVHGTERADAEGGFNMSTGNTPPHLGFGHLGFTVPDVAGALERLRKENVPIIKELGNSTRESVPLSSWEEERGVGVGEIHPNYQRLFDQIAYVADPDGYLVELIPQDLH
;
A
#
# COMPACT_ATOMS: atom_id res chain seq x y z
N MET A 1 5.85 8.00 1.69
CA MET A 1 6.09 8.43 0.28
C MET A 1 5.90 9.92 0.12
N ARG A 2 6.53 10.51 -0.90
CA ARG A 2 6.44 11.92 -1.31
C ARG A 2 6.45 11.99 -2.84
N THR A 3 5.71 12.94 -3.41
CA THR A 3 5.69 13.14 -4.86
C THR A 3 7.04 13.58 -5.37
N VAL A 4 7.58 12.84 -6.33
CA VAL A 4 8.79 13.22 -7.08
C VAL A 4 8.38 14.15 -8.22
N PHE A 5 7.46 13.71 -9.07
CA PHE A 5 6.86 14.53 -10.11
C PHE A 5 5.46 14.02 -10.49
N THR A 6 4.70 14.89 -11.15
CA THR A 6 3.44 14.57 -11.82
C THR A 6 3.57 14.94 -13.28
N MET A 7 3.15 14.04 -14.17
CA MET A 7 3.24 14.26 -15.61
C MET A 7 1.92 13.89 -16.28
N ASN A 8 1.28 14.86 -16.93
CA ASN A 8 0.18 14.60 -17.85
C ASN A 8 0.76 14.10 -19.17
N ALA A 9 0.45 12.84 -19.53
CA ALA A 9 0.93 12.19 -20.73
C ALA A 9 -0.09 12.19 -21.87
N GLY A 10 -1.20 12.92 -21.73
CA GLY A 10 -2.31 12.96 -22.67
C GLY A 10 -3.48 12.10 -22.16
N PRO A 11 -3.59 10.81 -22.51
CA PRO A 11 -4.71 9.97 -22.08
C PRO A 11 -4.61 9.47 -20.62
N PHE A 12 -3.50 9.77 -19.93
CA PHE A 12 -3.29 9.41 -18.53
C PHE A 12 -2.38 10.42 -17.84
N THR A 13 -2.44 10.44 -16.51
CA THR A 13 -1.52 11.19 -15.65
C THR A 13 -0.70 10.22 -14.81
N LEU A 14 0.61 10.44 -14.77
CA LEU A 14 1.53 9.71 -13.91
C LEU A 14 1.80 10.50 -12.63
N TYR A 15 1.71 9.83 -11.48
CA TYR A 15 2.18 10.34 -10.21
C TYR A 15 3.32 9.45 -9.73
N TYR A 16 4.55 9.93 -9.87
CA TYR A 16 5.73 9.23 -9.37
C TYR A 16 5.97 9.62 -7.91
N LEU A 17 5.97 8.62 -7.04
CA LEU A 17 6.20 8.76 -5.62
C LEU A 17 7.51 8.08 -5.24
N GLY A 18 8.22 8.64 -4.25
CA GLY A 18 9.43 8.06 -3.69
C GLY A 18 9.53 8.24 -2.19
N TYR A 19 10.50 7.57 -1.59
CA TYR A 19 10.81 7.69 -0.17
C TYR A 19 12.08 8.51 0.05
N PRO A 20 12.05 9.63 0.80
CA PRO A 20 13.24 10.37 1.20
C PRO A 20 14.00 9.63 2.33
N PRO A 21 15.15 8.99 2.05
CA PRO A 21 15.77 8.05 2.97
C PRO A 21 16.46 8.70 4.17
N THR A 22 17.01 9.90 4.04
CA THR A 22 17.78 10.55 5.12
C THR A 22 17.00 11.66 5.83
N PRO A 23 17.39 12.04 7.07
CA PRO A 23 16.84 13.22 7.74
C PRO A 23 16.98 14.50 6.92
N GLU A 24 18.09 14.68 6.21
CA GLU A 24 18.36 15.84 5.35
C GLU A 24 17.38 15.87 4.16
N ASP A 25 17.16 14.73 3.52
CA ASP A 25 16.19 14.59 2.44
C ASP A 25 14.76 14.89 2.93
N ARG A 26 14.44 14.52 4.18
CA ARG A 26 13.14 14.83 4.81
C ARG A 26 12.99 16.28 5.24
N ALA A 27 14.10 16.99 5.47
CA ALA A 27 14.10 18.39 5.89
C ALA A 27 13.81 19.36 4.72
N ASP A 28 14.18 19.00 3.48
CA ASP A 28 13.91 19.79 2.27
C ASP A 28 13.35 18.91 1.14
N LEU A 29 12.05 18.63 1.25
CA LEU A 29 11.33 17.79 0.30
C LEU A 29 11.32 18.35 -1.14
N PRO A 30 11.15 19.68 -1.38
CA PRO A 30 11.26 20.23 -2.73
C PRO A 30 12.63 20.02 -3.37
N SER A 31 13.73 20.24 -2.63
CA SER A 31 15.07 19.99 -3.18
C SER A 31 15.31 18.50 -3.43
N TRP A 32 14.84 17.63 -2.54
CA TRP A 32 14.90 16.19 -2.72
C TRP A 32 14.12 15.75 -3.98
N SER A 33 12.88 16.19 -4.15
CA SER A 33 12.05 15.79 -5.29
C SER A 33 12.63 16.29 -6.62
N ALA A 34 13.13 17.53 -6.67
CA ALA A 34 13.80 18.07 -7.86
C ALA A 34 15.06 17.28 -8.23
N ARG A 35 15.84 16.83 -7.23
CA ARG A 35 17.01 15.97 -7.45
C ARG A 35 16.60 14.60 -7.98
N VAL A 36 15.59 13.96 -7.38
CA VAL A 36 15.13 12.62 -7.77
C VAL A 36 14.42 12.63 -9.13
N ALA A 37 13.79 13.74 -9.52
CA ALA A 37 13.16 13.89 -10.84
C ALA A 37 14.15 13.84 -12.01
N ASN A 38 15.46 13.98 -11.77
CA ASN A 38 16.47 13.74 -12.79
C ASN A 38 16.46 12.25 -13.22
N PRO A 39 16.28 11.90 -14.51
CA PRO A 39 16.18 10.51 -14.96
C PRO A 39 17.35 9.60 -14.56
N ARG A 40 18.57 10.17 -14.44
CA ARG A 40 19.75 9.40 -14.01
C ARG A 40 19.70 9.04 -12.52
N VAL A 41 19.04 9.87 -11.71
CA VAL A 41 18.85 9.63 -10.27
C VAL A 41 17.61 8.75 -10.05
N LEU A 42 16.51 9.03 -10.76
CA LEU A 42 15.26 8.29 -10.66
C LEU A 42 15.47 6.80 -10.87
N THR A 43 16.16 6.41 -11.95
CA THR A 43 16.40 5.01 -12.32
C THR A 43 17.30 4.24 -11.34
N GLN A 44 17.91 4.93 -10.38
CA GLN A 44 18.74 4.36 -9.31
C GLN A 44 18.09 4.52 -7.92
N THR A 45 16.92 5.16 -7.84
CA THR A 45 16.23 5.41 -6.58
C THR A 45 15.39 4.19 -6.19
N PRO A 46 15.68 3.54 -5.03
CA PRO A 46 14.89 2.41 -4.57
C PRO A 46 13.53 2.85 -4.01
N GLY A 47 12.55 1.96 -4.06
CA GLY A 47 11.24 2.18 -3.43
C GLY A 47 10.41 3.28 -4.12
N LEU A 48 10.43 3.32 -5.45
CA LEU A 48 9.52 4.15 -6.23
C LEU A 48 8.15 3.48 -6.36
N LEU A 49 7.10 4.28 -6.38
CA LEU A 49 5.73 3.86 -6.69
C LEU A 49 5.18 4.78 -7.77
N GLU A 50 4.76 4.20 -8.88
CA GLU A 50 4.10 4.91 -9.98
C GLU A 50 2.60 4.66 -9.89
N LEU A 51 1.82 5.72 -9.66
CA LEU A 51 0.36 5.67 -9.81
C LEU A 51 0.00 6.15 -11.21
N TYR A 52 -0.72 5.30 -11.93
CA TYR A 52 -1.07 5.49 -13.33
C TYR A 52 -2.57 5.77 -13.45
N HIS A 53 -2.95 7.03 -13.59
CA HIS A 53 -4.35 7.44 -13.71
C HIS A 53 -4.75 7.56 -15.17
N VAL A 54 -5.49 6.58 -15.69
CA VAL A 54 -6.12 6.65 -17.02
C VAL A 54 -7.32 7.60 -16.95
N HIS A 55 -7.37 8.61 -17.81
CA HIS A 55 -8.43 9.61 -17.73
C HIS A 55 -9.79 9.00 -18.09
N GLY A 56 -10.80 9.28 -17.26
CA GLY A 56 -12.15 8.77 -17.40
C GLY A 56 -12.45 7.54 -16.54
N THR A 57 -11.45 6.89 -15.94
CA THR A 57 -11.71 5.76 -15.02
C THR A 57 -12.34 6.22 -13.71
N GLU A 58 -12.19 7.49 -13.34
CA GLU A 58 -12.78 8.11 -12.15
C GLU A 58 -14.31 8.30 -12.23
N ARG A 59 -14.91 8.04 -13.39
CA ARG A 59 -16.37 8.12 -13.55
C ARG A 59 -17.06 7.01 -12.77
N ALA A 60 -18.35 7.20 -12.50
CA ALA A 60 -19.16 6.11 -11.99
C ALA A 60 -19.23 4.95 -13.01
N ASP A 61 -19.35 3.71 -12.53
CA ASP A 61 -19.49 2.52 -13.39
C ASP A 61 -20.62 2.66 -14.41
N ALA A 62 -21.75 3.26 -13.99
CA ALA A 62 -22.90 3.52 -14.86
C ALA A 62 -22.60 4.52 -16.00
N GLU A 63 -21.55 5.32 -15.87
CA GLU A 63 -21.09 6.32 -16.83
C GLU A 63 -19.85 5.85 -17.62
N GLY A 64 -19.52 4.56 -17.50
CA GLY A 64 -18.39 3.93 -18.20
C GLY A 64 -17.04 4.04 -17.49
N GLY A 65 -17.02 4.46 -16.22
CA GLY A 65 -15.87 4.23 -15.34
C GLY A 65 -15.78 2.76 -14.94
N PHE A 66 -14.72 2.40 -14.23
CA PHE A 66 -14.54 1.06 -13.69
C PHE A 66 -13.52 1.04 -12.56
N ASN A 67 -13.72 0.10 -11.64
CA ASN A 67 -12.77 -0.18 -10.56
C ASN A 67 -11.65 -1.10 -11.03
N MET A 68 -10.43 -0.84 -10.55
CA MET A 68 -9.26 -1.68 -10.84
C MET A 68 -9.32 -2.97 -10.00
N SER A 69 -8.84 -4.08 -10.56
CA SER A 69 -8.70 -5.32 -9.81
C SER A 69 -7.48 -5.24 -8.88
N THR A 70 -7.71 -5.40 -7.59
CA THR A 70 -6.63 -5.34 -6.59
C THR A 70 -5.72 -6.57 -6.59
N GLY A 71 -6.18 -7.68 -7.15
CA GLY A 71 -5.47 -8.97 -7.10
C GLY A 71 -5.88 -9.86 -5.92
N ASN A 72 -6.75 -9.37 -5.02
CA ASN A 72 -7.26 -10.12 -3.86
C ASN A 72 -8.72 -10.58 -4.02
N THR A 73 -9.28 -10.49 -5.23
CA THR A 73 -10.67 -10.90 -5.50
C THR A 73 -10.73 -11.79 -6.74
N PRO A 74 -11.32 -13.00 -6.65
CA PRO A 74 -11.50 -13.87 -7.80
C PRO A 74 -12.44 -13.27 -8.87
N PRO A 75 -12.26 -13.65 -10.16
CA PRO A 75 -11.30 -14.63 -10.68
C PRO A 75 -9.89 -14.07 -10.88
N HIS A 76 -9.63 -12.82 -10.49
CA HIS A 76 -8.41 -12.08 -10.81
C HIS A 76 -7.37 -12.10 -9.69
N LEU A 77 -7.21 -13.25 -9.02
CA LEU A 77 -6.21 -13.40 -7.97
C LEU A 77 -4.79 -13.21 -8.54
N GLY A 78 -3.93 -12.47 -7.82
CA GLY A 78 -2.58 -12.15 -8.26
C GLY A 78 -1.79 -11.34 -7.25
N PHE A 79 -1.71 -10.02 -7.45
CA PHE A 79 -1.03 -9.12 -6.52
C PHE A 79 -1.69 -9.16 -5.13
N GLY A 80 -0.88 -9.25 -4.07
CA GLY A 80 -1.38 -9.23 -2.69
C GLY A 80 -1.47 -7.81 -2.15
N HIS A 81 -0.32 -7.19 -1.87
CA HIS A 81 -0.29 -5.90 -1.19
C HIS A 81 1.05 -5.17 -1.36
N LEU A 82 1.03 -3.88 -1.04
CA LEU A 82 2.24 -3.07 -0.84
C LEU A 82 2.64 -3.09 0.64
N GLY A 83 3.94 -3.01 0.94
CA GLY A 83 4.44 -2.89 2.31
C GLY A 83 5.17 -1.58 2.55
N PHE A 84 4.84 -0.88 3.65
CA PHE A 84 5.59 0.27 4.14
C PHE A 84 6.13 0.00 5.54
N THR A 85 7.43 0.22 5.71
CA THR A 85 7.99 0.29 7.06
C THR A 85 7.70 1.64 7.70
N VAL A 86 7.29 1.63 8.96
CA VAL A 86 6.94 2.82 9.74
C VAL A 86 7.60 2.77 11.12
N PRO A 87 7.94 3.92 11.72
CA PRO A 87 8.59 3.95 13.03
C PRO A 87 7.65 3.55 14.18
N ASP A 88 6.34 3.74 14.00
CA ASP A 88 5.31 3.41 14.99
C ASP A 88 4.03 2.99 14.27
N VAL A 89 3.72 1.69 14.28
CA VAL A 89 2.52 1.15 13.64
C VAL A 89 1.25 1.60 14.37
N ALA A 90 1.27 1.64 15.70
CA ALA A 90 0.10 2.03 16.49
C ALA A 90 -0.24 3.51 16.24
N GLY A 91 0.75 4.39 16.30
CA GLY A 91 0.58 5.81 15.96
C GLY A 91 0.14 6.03 14.51
N ALA A 92 0.65 5.22 13.57
CA ALA A 92 0.21 5.26 12.17
C ALA A 92 -1.28 4.87 12.03
N LEU A 93 -1.73 3.78 12.68
CA LEU A 93 -3.12 3.34 12.69
C LEU A 93 -4.05 4.40 13.30
N GLU A 94 -3.68 5.00 14.43
CA GLU A 94 -4.46 6.07 15.05
C GLU A 94 -4.66 7.26 14.11
N ARG A 95 -3.60 7.67 13.40
CA ARG A 95 -3.71 8.73 12.39
C ARG A 95 -4.60 8.32 11.23
N LEU A 96 -4.39 7.13 10.69
CA LEU A 96 -5.16 6.62 9.54
C LEU A 96 -6.66 6.49 9.89
N ARG A 97 -6.98 6.02 11.09
CA ARG A 97 -8.36 5.93 11.59
C ARG A 97 -9.03 7.31 11.70
N LYS A 98 -8.30 8.34 12.15
CA LYS A 98 -8.82 9.72 12.18
C LYS A 98 -9.14 10.28 10.80
N GLU A 99 -8.42 9.82 9.78
CA GLU A 99 -8.64 10.17 8.38
C GLU A 99 -9.63 9.21 7.68
N ASN A 100 -10.33 8.35 8.42
CA ASN A 100 -11.30 7.37 7.92
C ASN A 100 -10.73 6.35 6.92
N VAL A 101 -9.44 6.03 7.02
CA VAL A 101 -8.83 4.96 6.23
C VAL A 101 -9.32 3.60 6.74
N PRO A 102 -9.77 2.67 5.87
CA PRO A 102 -10.20 1.35 6.29
C PRO A 102 -9.06 0.55 6.90
N ILE A 103 -9.24 0.09 8.15
CA ILE A 103 -8.32 -0.82 8.81
C ILE A 103 -8.79 -2.24 8.55
N ILE A 104 -7.95 -3.05 7.90
CA ILE A 104 -8.24 -4.44 7.51
C ILE A 104 -7.76 -5.41 8.58
N LYS A 105 -6.61 -5.11 9.21
CA LYS A 105 -6.04 -5.87 10.32
C LYS A 105 -5.45 -4.93 11.35
N GLU A 106 -5.80 -5.14 12.61
CA GLU A 106 -5.23 -4.45 13.77
C GLU A 106 -3.95 -5.15 14.29
N LEU A 107 -3.19 -4.42 15.12
CA LEU A 107 -2.09 -4.99 15.91
C LEU A 107 -2.60 -6.05 16.90
N GLY A 108 -1.79 -7.07 17.16
CA GLY A 108 -2.11 -8.18 18.07
C GLY A 108 -3.22 -9.12 17.59
N ASN A 109 -3.78 -8.87 16.41
CA ASN A 109 -4.71 -9.79 15.76
C ASN A 109 -3.92 -10.76 14.88
N SER A 110 -3.71 -11.98 15.36
CA SER A 110 -3.07 -13.05 14.60
C SER A 110 -4.01 -14.22 14.28
N THR A 111 -5.31 -13.99 14.22
CA THR A 111 -6.24 -15.06 13.87
C THR A 111 -6.14 -15.39 12.40
N ARG A 112 -6.64 -16.56 11.99
CA ARG A 112 -6.72 -16.89 10.58
C ARG A 112 -7.48 -15.81 9.81
N GLU A 113 -8.63 -15.34 10.29
CA GLU A 113 -9.48 -14.34 9.63
C GLU A 113 -8.76 -13.00 9.37
N SER A 114 -7.68 -12.72 10.09
CA SER A 114 -6.86 -11.52 9.89
C SER A 114 -5.84 -11.64 8.75
N VAL A 115 -5.63 -12.86 8.22
CA VAL A 115 -4.89 -13.08 6.98
C VAL A 115 -5.74 -12.58 5.82
N PRO A 116 -5.21 -11.70 4.94
CA PRO A 116 -5.95 -11.17 3.80
C PRO A 116 -6.13 -12.25 2.72
N LEU A 117 -7.04 -13.18 2.95
CA LEU A 117 -7.49 -14.18 1.99
C LEU A 117 -8.91 -13.85 1.53
N SER A 118 -9.24 -14.14 0.27
CA SER A 118 -10.60 -13.94 -0.21
C SER A 118 -11.57 -14.97 0.38
N SER A 119 -12.83 -14.58 0.63
CA SER A 119 -13.86 -15.51 1.11
C SER A 119 -14.08 -16.69 0.15
N TRP A 120 -13.89 -16.47 -1.15
CA TRP A 120 -14.00 -17.51 -2.17
C TRP A 120 -12.94 -18.60 -2.03
N GLU A 121 -11.73 -18.23 -1.59
CA GLU A 121 -10.64 -19.17 -1.27
C GLU A 121 -10.99 -19.94 0.02
N GLU A 122 -11.49 -19.25 1.03
CA GLU A 122 -11.92 -19.85 2.31
C GLU A 122 -13.02 -20.90 2.13
N GLU A 123 -14.05 -20.56 1.34
CA GLU A 123 -15.16 -21.48 1.01
C GLU A 123 -14.69 -22.76 0.30
N ARG A 124 -13.48 -22.74 -0.28
CA ARG A 124 -12.85 -23.90 -0.94
C ARG A 124 -11.84 -24.62 -0.05
N GLY A 125 -11.72 -24.23 1.21
CA GLY A 125 -10.77 -24.81 2.15
C GLY A 125 -9.32 -24.37 1.92
N VAL A 126 -9.09 -23.30 1.17
CA VAL A 126 -7.74 -22.77 0.93
C VAL A 126 -7.31 -21.94 2.14
N GLY A 127 -6.06 -22.14 2.59
CA GLY A 127 -5.46 -21.32 3.65
C GLY A 127 -6.11 -21.45 5.03
N VAL A 128 -6.95 -22.46 5.30
CA VAL A 128 -7.71 -22.61 6.58
C VAL A 128 -6.88 -22.99 7.81
N GLY A 129 -5.54 -22.98 7.70
CA GLY A 129 -4.66 -23.29 8.82
C GLY A 129 -4.52 -22.12 9.79
N GLU A 130 -4.23 -22.42 11.05
CA GLU A 130 -3.87 -21.41 12.04
C GLU A 130 -2.51 -20.79 11.73
N ILE A 131 -2.31 -19.55 12.20
CA ILE A 131 -1.00 -18.90 12.14
C ILE A 131 0.01 -19.71 12.95
N HIS A 132 1.11 -20.09 12.30
CA HIS A 132 2.16 -20.87 12.95
C HIS A 132 2.78 -20.07 14.12
N PRO A 133 3.02 -20.67 15.30
CA PRO A 133 3.54 -19.95 16.47
C PRO A 133 4.86 -19.19 16.22
N ASN A 134 5.73 -19.71 15.36
CA ASN A 134 6.98 -19.04 14.97
C ASN A 134 6.76 -17.70 14.23
N TYR A 135 5.62 -17.53 13.56
CA TYR A 135 5.29 -16.32 12.81
C TYR A 135 4.36 -15.39 13.57
N GLN A 136 3.59 -15.92 14.52
CA GLN A 136 2.59 -15.19 15.30
C GLN A 136 3.13 -13.88 15.87
N ARG A 137 4.32 -13.90 16.51
CA ARG A 137 4.93 -12.69 17.07
C ARG A 137 5.18 -11.59 16.04
N LEU A 138 5.62 -11.93 14.84
CA LEU A 138 5.81 -10.97 13.76
C LEU A 138 4.44 -10.48 13.27
N PHE A 139 3.51 -11.41 13.07
CA PHE A 139 2.18 -11.10 12.58
C PHE A 139 1.37 -10.18 13.51
N ASP A 140 1.60 -10.28 14.83
CA ASP A 140 1.03 -9.38 15.84
C ASP A 140 1.55 -7.94 15.73
N GLN A 141 2.73 -7.74 15.15
CA GLN A 141 3.37 -6.44 15.05
C GLN A 141 3.05 -5.69 13.75
N ILE A 142 2.43 -6.35 12.78
CA ILE A 142 2.02 -5.73 11.52
C ILE A 142 0.53 -5.41 11.49
N ALA A 143 0.15 -4.48 10.63
CA ALA A 143 -1.24 -4.13 10.36
C ALA A 143 -1.51 -4.03 8.86
N TYR A 144 -2.76 -4.16 8.46
CA TYR A 144 -3.18 -3.92 7.08
C TYR A 144 -4.23 -2.81 7.05
N VAL A 145 -4.09 -1.93 6.07
CA VAL A 145 -5.10 -0.93 5.70
C VAL A 145 -5.41 -1.05 4.22
N ALA A 146 -6.49 -0.43 3.75
CA ALA A 146 -6.81 -0.35 2.33
C ALA A 146 -6.69 1.08 1.80
N ASP A 147 -6.19 1.24 0.58
CA ASP A 147 -6.24 2.50 -0.14
C ASP A 147 -7.62 2.76 -0.78
N PRO A 148 -7.86 3.91 -1.44
CA PRO A 148 -9.15 4.21 -2.06
C PRO A 148 -9.60 3.25 -3.16
N ASP A 149 -8.67 2.57 -3.84
CA ASP A 149 -8.96 1.57 -4.87
C ASP A 149 -9.12 0.15 -4.26
N GLY A 150 -8.91 0.02 -2.95
CA GLY A 150 -9.01 -1.24 -2.20
C GLY A 150 -7.73 -2.08 -2.18
N TYR A 151 -6.60 -1.56 -2.69
CA TYR A 151 -5.33 -2.25 -2.55
C TYR A 151 -4.93 -2.31 -1.09
N LEU A 152 -4.47 -3.49 -0.68
CA LEU A 152 -3.97 -3.70 0.67
C LEU A 152 -2.60 -3.06 0.84
N VAL A 153 -2.41 -2.44 1.99
CA VAL A 153 -1.16 -1.81 2.42
C VAL A 153 -0.78 -2.33 3.79
N GLU A 154 0.31 -3.09 3.85
CA GLU A 154 0.92 -3.60 5.06
C GLU A 154 1.76 -2.51 5.74
N LEU A 155 1.53 -2.31 7.03
CA LEU A 155 2.34 -1.46 7.90
C LEU A 155 3.25 -2.36 8.74
N ILE A 156 4.56 -2.20 8.54
CA ILE A 156 5.59 -3.01 9.18
C ILE A 156 6.40 -2.09 10.11
N PRO A 157 6.66 -2.45 11.37
CA PRO A 157 7.53 -1.63 12.20
C PRO A 157 8.97 -1.66 11.65
N GLN A 158 9.67 -0.53 11.71
CA GLN A 158 11.09 -0.46 11.35
C GLN A 158 11.98 -1.25 12.30
N ASP A 159 11.53 -1.42 13.54
CA ASP A 159 12.16 -2.23 14.57
C ASP A 159 11.25 -3.41 14.92
N LEU A 160 11.58 -4.59 14.38
CA LEU A 160 10.88 -5.86 14.69
C LEU A 160 11.47 -6.48 15.97
N HIS A 161 10.60 -6.99 16.83
CA HIS A 161 10.97 -7.63 18.12
C HIS A 161 10.53 -9.10 18.23
#